data_AF-A0A0C2H645-F1
#
_entry.id   AF-A0A0C2H645-F1
#
_cell.length_a   1.000
_cell.length_b   1.000
_cell.length_c   1.000
_cell.angle_alpha   90.00
_cell.angle_beta   90.00
_cell.angle_gamma   90.00
#
_symmetry.space_group_name_H-M   'P 1'
#
loop_
_entity.id
_entity.type
_entity.pdbx_description
1 polymer ?
#
loop_
_entity_poly.entity_id
_entity_poly.type
_entity_poly.pdbx_seq_one_letter_code
_entity_poly.pdbx_strand_id
1 'polypeptide(L)'
;MKRTMRLAQQFITAVGCANGNGGRHLGCEHAVKILRNSKFLKQVRVPIQWKHVVEEITTGRHFEALAGVTQTCKELAFHTRNAIENKEELLVLGGDHSCAMGTWSGVASAIRPYGDLGLIWVDAHMTHLHDGFQRC
;
A
#
# COMPACT_ATOMS: atom_id res chain seq x y z
N MET A 1 -33.68 -0.34 -12.45
CA MET A 1 -33.01 -1.63 -12.16
C MET A 1 -32.51 -1.58 -10.72
N LYS A 2 -33.26 -2.17 -9.79
CA LYS A 2 -32.99 -2.07 -8.34
C LYS A 2 -31.76 -2.93 -8.01
N ARG A 3 -30.66 -2.30 -7.60
CA ARG A 3 -29.49 -3.02 -7.06
C ARG A 3 -29.93 -3.68 -5.75
N THR A 4 -30.24 -4.97 -5.83
CA THR A 4 -30.47 -5.82 -4.67
C THR A 4 -29.23 -5.72 -3.77
N MET A 5 -29.37 -5.03 -2.64
CA MET A 5 -28.35 -4.92 -1.62
C MET A 5 -28.12 -6.33 -1.06
N ARG A 6 -27.05 -7.00 -1.52
CA ARG A 6 -26.49 -8.11 -0.76
C ARG A 6 -26.05 -7.52 0.57
N LEU A 7 -26.70 -7.93 1.66
CA LEU A 7 -26.19 -7.85 3.03
C LEU A 7 -24.98 -8.78 3.19
N ALA A 8 -24.00 -8.68 2.30
CA ALA A 8 -22.68 -9.23 2.55
C ALA A 8 -22.01 -8.24 3.50
N GLN A 9 -21.55 -8.72 4.64
CA GLN A 9 -20.69 -7.95 5.53
C GLN A 9 -19.57 -7.33 4.67
N GLN A 10 -19.62 -6.01 4.46
CA GLN A 10 -18.58 -5.31 3.70
C GLN A 10 -17.31 -5.36 4.55
N PHE A 11 -16.26 -5.95 4.01
CA PHE A 11 -14.93 -5.93 4.60
C PHE A 11 -13.98 -5.20 3.65
N ILE A 12 -12.90 -4.68 4.21
CA ILE A 12 -11.83 -4.05 3.46
C ILE A 12 -10.66 -5.03 3.38
N THR A 13 -10.15 -5.28 2.19
CA THR A 13 -8.94 -6.09 1.98
C THR A 13 -7.72 -5.25 2.37
N ALA A 14 -6.98 -5.70 3.37
CA ALA A 14 -5.72 -5.12 3.76
C ALA A 14 -4.52 -5.85 3.15
N VAL A 15 -3.62 -5.08 2.57
CA VAL A 15 -2.25 -5.48 2.22
C VAL A 15 -1.29 -4.70 3.12
N GLY A 16 -0.43 -5.40 3.84
CA GLY A 16 0.64 -4.79 4.63
C GLY A 16 1.90 -4.58 3.80
N CYS A 17 2.64 -3.51 4.08
CA CYS A 17 4.01 -3.29 3.63
C CYS A 17 4.88 -2.99 4.86
N ALA A 18 5.64 -3.98 5.33
CA ALA A 18 6.52 -3.86 6.48
C ALA A 18 7.90 -3.34 6.02
N ASN A 19 7.98 -2.03 5.79
CA ASN A 19 9.16 -1.35 5.24
C ASN A 19 9.60 -0.14 6.07
N GLY A 20 10.90 0.09 6.16
CA GLY A 20 11.47 1.24 6.86
C GLY A 20 12.85 1.69 6.40
N ASN A 21 13.53 0.94 5.53
CA ASN A 21 14.90 1.26 5.12
C ASN A 21 14.99 2.49 4.21
N GLY A 22 13.89 2.87 3.53
CA GLY A 22 13.77 4.13 2.78
C GLY A 22 13.56 5.36 3.68
N GLY A 23 13.16 5.14 4.93
CA GLY A 23 12.94 6.18 5.93
C GLY A 23 14.22 6.70 6.60
N ARG A 24 14.12 7.92 7.15
CA ARG A 24 15.18 8.54 7.97
C ARG A 24 15.48 7.74 9.23
N HIS A 25 14.44 7.17 9.84
CA HIS A 25 14.53 6.41 11.09
C HIS A 25 13.90 5.03 10.90
N LEU A 26 14.49 4.01 11.54
CA LEU A 26 13.88 2.70 11.67
C LEU A 26 12.79 2.71 12.74
N GLY A 27 12.00 1.65 12.76
CA GLY A 27 10.88 1.42 13.66
C GLY A 27 9.55 1.33 12.90
N CYS A 28 9.43 2.03 11.77
CA CYS A 28 8.20 2.03 10.98
C CYS A 28 7.95 0.70 10.24
N GLU A 29 8.98 -0.11 10.00
CA GLU A 29 8.85 -1.47 9.47
C GLU A 29 7.99 -2.38 10.38
N HIS A 30 7.91 -2.06 11.68
CA HIS A 30 7.08 -2.79 12.64
C HIS A 30 5.60 -2.37 12.61
N ALA A 31 5.24 -1.32 11.88
CA ALA A 31 3.89 -0.72 11.92
C ALA A 31 2.80 -1.73 11.60
N VAL A 32 2.96 -2.52 10.54
CA VAL A 32 1.99 -3.55 10.14
C VAL A 32 1.75 -4.56 11.25
N LYS A 33 2.83 -5.06 11.87
CA LYS A 33 2.75 -6.02 12.97
C LYS A 33 2.04 -5.43 14.19
N ILE A 34 2.35 -4.18 14.55
CA ILE A 34 1.74 -3.50 15.69
C ILE A 34 0.25 -3.27 15.43
N LEU A 35 -0.09 -2.76 14.25
CA LEU A 35 -1.45 -2.48 13.83
C LEU A 35 -2.31 -3.76 13.82
N ARG A 36 -1.82 -4.84 13.21
CA ARG A 36 -2.55 -6.12 13.16
C ARG A 36 -2.89 -6.68 14.55
N ASN A 37 -2.04 -6.43 15.54
CA ASN A 37 -2.23 -6.86 16.93
C ASN A 37 -2.94 -5.81 17.80
N SER A 38 -3.22 -4.63 17.26
CA SER A 38 -3.82 -3.51 17.98
C SER A 38 -5.28 -3.78 18.33
N LYS A 39 -5.67 -3.42 19.56
CA LYS A 39 -7.08 -3.41 19.98
C LYS A 39 -7.91 -2.39 19.19
N PHE A 40 -7.30 -1.32 18.68
CA PHE A 40 -8.01 -0.25 17.97
C PHE A 40 -8.51 -0.71 16.60
N LEU A 41 -7.72 -1.49 15.88
CA LEU A 41 -8.14 -2.06 14.60
C LEU A 41 -9.22 -3.13 14.75
N LYS A 42 -9.36 -3.75 15.92
CA LYS A 42 -10.49 -4.64 16.21
C LYS A 42 -11.79 -3.89 16.50
N GLN A 43 -11.72 -2.59 16.77
CA GLN A 43 -12.87 -1.74 17.11
C GLN A 43 -13.42 -0.97 15.91
N VAL A 44 -12.79 -1.03 14.75
CA VAL A 44 -13.31 -0.36 13.55
C VAL A 44 -14.61 -1.02 13.09
N ARG A 45 -15.55 -0.21 12.61
CA ARG A 45 -16.90 -0.68 12.21
C ARG A 45 -16.87 -1.59 10.98
N VAL A 46 -15.86 -1.44 10.14
CA VAL A 46 -15.69 -2.23 8.91
C VAL A 46 -14.60 -3.27 9.17
N PRO A 47 -14.92 -4.58 9.10
CA PRO A 47 -13.93 -5.64 9.27
C PRO A 47 -12.79 -5.50 8.26
N ILE A 48 -11.56 -5.71 8.73
CA ILE A 48 -10.37 -5.69 7.88
C ILE A 48 -9.91 -7.13 7.67
N GLN A 49 -9.86 -7.55 6.42
CA GLN A 49 -9.35 -8.85 6.02
C GLN A 49 -7.92 -8.72 5.50
N TRP A 50 -6.97 -9.19 6.28
CA TRP A 50 -5.56 -9.23 5.88
C TRP A 50 -5.35 -10.32 4.82
N LYS A 51 -4.90 -9.92 3.62
CA LYS A 51 -4.58 -10.87 2.54
C LYS A 51 -3.10 -11.22 2.47
N HIS A 52 -2.25 -10.20 2.57
CA HIS A 52 -0.81 -10.37 2.41
C HIS A 52 -0.04 -9.30 3.20
N VAL A 53 1.20 -9.61 3.54
CA VAL A 53 2.15 -8.64 4.12
C VAL A 53 3.44 -8.78 3.31
N VAL A 54 3.78 -7.72 2.58
CA VAL A 54 5.05 -7.59 1.88
C VAL A 54 6.10 -7.19 2.90
N GLU A 55 7.13 -8.02 3.04
CA GLU A 55 8.27 -7.75 3.92
C GLU A 55 9.36 -7.03 3.12
N GLU A 56 10.03 -6.06 3.74
CA GLU A 56 11.11 -5.34 3.07
C GLU A 56 12.37 -6.20 2.88
N ILE A 57 12.96 -6.13 1.68
CA ILE A 57 14.25 -6.76 1.42
C ILE A 57 15.36 -5.81 1.86
N THR A 58 16.06 -6.17 2.94
CA THR A 58 17.14 -5.35 3.48
C THR A 58 18.39 -5.50 2.62
N THR A 59 18.75 -4.44 1.89
CA THR A 59 19.95 -4.36 1.04
C THR A 59 20.96 -3.33 1.53
N GLY A 60 20.56 -2.48 2.49
CA GLY A 60 21.35 -1.41 3.07
C GLY A 60 20.44 -0.30 3.58
N ARG A 61 20.98 0.91 3.77
CA ARG A 61 20.22 2.09 4.19
C ARG A 61 20.37 3.22 3.18
N HIS A 62 19.38 4.12 3.14
CA HIS A 62 19.38 5.27 2.24
C HIS A 62 19.57 4.83 0.78
N PHE A 63 20.64 5.28 0.11
CA PHE A 63 20.90 4.93 -1.28
C PHE A 63 21.15 3.43 -1.48
N GLU A 64 21.78 2.76 -0.51
CA GLU A 64 22.01 1.31 -0.57
C GLU A 64 20.70 0.51 -0.45
N ALA A 65 19.66 1.11 0.13
CA ALA A 65 18.34 0.49 0.22
C ALA A 65 17.58 0.48 -1.12
N LEU A 66 18.05 1.20 -2.15
CA LEU A 66 17.32 1.40 -3.41
C LEU A 66 16.93 0.08 -4.07
N ALA A 67 17.82 -0.90 -4.09
CA ALA A 67 17.53 -2.22 -4.66
C ALA A 67 16.42 -2.95 -3.88
N GLY A 68 16.49 -2.91 -2.55
CA GLY A 68 15.50 -3.47 -1.65
C GLY A 68 14.13 -2.80 -1.79
N VAL A 69 14.10 -1.46 -1.70
CA VAL A 69 12.90 -0.64 -1.87
C VAL A 69 12.25 -0.89 -3.23
N THR A 70 13.05 -0.97 -4.30
CA THR A 70 12.54 -1.26 -5.65
C THR A 70 11.85 -2.62 -5.71
N GLN A 71 12.46 -3.66 -5.11
CA GLN A 71 11.89 -4.99 -5.11
C GLN A 71 10.63 -5.08 -4.25
N THR A 72 10.62 -4.46 -3.07
CA THR A 72 9.45 -4.32 -2.21
C THR A 72 8.32 -3.58 -2.91
N CYS A 73 8.61 -2.51 -3.65
CA CYS A 73 7.62 -1.78 -4.44
C CYS A 73 7.03 -2.64 -5.56
N LYS A 74 7.84 -3.45 -6.26
CA LYS A 74 7.35 -4.36 -7.31
C LYS A 74 6.40 -5.41 -6.75
N GLU A 75 6.74 -5.99 -5.60
CA GLU A 75 5.89 -6.98 -4.93
C GLU A 75 4.58 -6.35 -4.44
N LEU A 76 4.65 -5.17 -3.81
CA LEU A 76 3.47 -4.43 -3.39
C LEU A 76 2.58 -4.03 -4.58
N ALA A 77 3.18 -3.62 -5.71
CA ALA A 77 2.45 -3.32 -6.93
C ALA A 77 1.70 -4.54 -7.47
N PHE A 78 2.31 -5.73 -7.42
CA PHE A 78 1.63 -6.97 -7.80
C PHE A 78 0.40 -7.24 -6.93
N HIS A 79 0.53 -7.13 -5.60
CA HIS A 79 -0.61 -7.40 -4.70
C HIS A 79 -1.72 -6.37 -4.80
N THR A 80 -1.37 -5.09 -4.92
CA THR A 80 -2.37 -4.00 -5.05
C THR A 80 -3.08 -4.05 -6.39
N ARG A 81 -2.37 -4.33 -7.49
CA ARG A 81 -2.98 -4.61 -8.80
C ARG A 81 -4.01 -5.74 -8.70
N ASN A 82 -3.61 -6.88 -8.13
CA ASN A 82 -4.48 -8.03 -7.99
C ASN A 82 -5.73 -7.73 -7.15
N ALA A 83 -5.61 -6.92 -6.09
CA ALA A 83 -6.78 -6.52 -5.29
C ALA A 83 -7.78 -5.71 -6.12
N ILE A 84 -7.30 -4.74 -6.90
CA ILE A 84 -8.16 -3.92 -7.76
C ILE A 84 -8.79 -4.76 -8.89
N GLU A 85 -8.02 -5.62 -9.56
CA GLU A 85 -8.53 -6.52 -10.62
C GLU A 85 -9.60 -7.48 -10.08
N ASN A 86 -9.49 -7.91 -8.82
CA ASN A 86 -10.49 -8.73 -8.13
C ASN A 86 -11.69 -7.93 -7.58
N LYS A 87 -11.77 -6.62 -7.85
CA LYS A 87 -12.84 -5.71 -7.39
C LYS A 87 -12.95 -5.66 -5.86
N GLU A 88 -11.81 -5.67 -5.19
CA GLU A 88 -11.72 -5.58 -3.73
C GLU A 88 -11.53 -4.13 -3.28
N GLU A 89 -12.15 -3.77 -2.17
CA GLU A 89 -11.90 -2.50 -1.48
C GLU A 89 -10.53 -2.59 -0.80
N LEU A 90 -9.53 -1.91 -1.39
CA LEU A 90 -8.14 -2.02 -0.98
C LEU A 90 -7.76 -1.00 0.11
N LEU A 91 -7.12 -1.50 1.17
CA LEU A 91 -6.37 -0.72 2.16
C LEU A 91 -4.92 -1.19 2.16
N VAL A 92 -3.98 -0.26 2.00
CA VAL A 92 -2.56 -0.54 2.23
C VAL A 92 -2.15 0.08 3.55
N LEU A 93 -1.52 -0.74 4.41
CA LEU A 93 -0.89 -0.28 5.64
C LEU A 93 0.62 -0.45 5.49
N GLY A 94 1.33 0.67 5.36
CA GLY A 94 2.79 0.68 5.17
C GLY A 94 3.57 1.05 6.42
N GLY A 95 4.89 1.04 6.30
CA GLY A 95 5.81 1.70 7.21
C GLY A 95 6.23 3.07 6.67
N ASP A 96 7.37 3.18 6.00
CA ASP A 96 7.80 4.44 5.37
C ASP A 96 7.06 4.77 4.05
N HIS A 97 7.15 6.03 3.60
CA HIS A 97 6.41 6.56 2.43
C HIS A 97 6.76 5.89 1.09
N SER A 98 7.85 5.13 0.98
CA SER A 98 8.18 4.42 -0.27
C SER A 98 7.14 3.37 -0.65
N CYS A 99 6.37 2.85 0.32
CA CYS A 99 5.25 1.93 0.03
C CYS A 99 4.16 2.56 -0.86
N ALA A 100 4.06 3.89 -0.89
CA ALA A 100 3.14 4.59 -1.78
C ALA A 100 3.51 4.33 -3.25
N MET A 101 4.80 4.25 -3.59
CA MET A 101 5.25 3.96 -4.97
C MET A 101 4.69 2.64 -5.47
N GLY A 102 4.92 1.55 -4.73
CA GLY A 102 4.37 0.23 -5.08
C GLY A 102 2.85 0.23 -5.14
N THR A 103 2.19 0.89 -4.19
CA THR A 103 0.73 0.98 -4.12
C THR A 103 0.13 1.63 -5.36
N TRP A 104 0.61 2.83 -5.71
CA TRP A 104 0.08 3.58 -6.85
C TRP A 104 0.44 2.93 -8.18
N SER A 105 1.62 2.34 -8.31
CA SER A 105 1.99 1.60 -9.53
C SER A 105 1.04 0.43 -9.80
N GLY A 106 0.70 -0.36 -8.76
CA GLY A 106 -0.23 -1.48 -8.92
C GLY A 106 -1.67 -1.03 -9.22
N VAL A 107 -2.16 -0.04 -8.46
CA VAL A 107 -3.51 0.53 -8.65
C VAL A 107 -3.65 1.17 -10.04
N ALA A 108 -2.67 1.99 -10.45
CA ALA A 108 -2.67 2.60 -11.77
C ALA A 108 -2.61 1.54 -12.89
N SER A 109 -1.76 0.51 -12.75
CA SER A 109 -1.70 -0.58 -13.73
C SER A 109 -3.04 -1.30 -13.90
N ALA A 110 -3.84 -1.44 -12.85
CA ALA A 110 -5.15 -2.07 -12.92
C ALA A 110 -6.23 -1.15 -13.52
N ILE A 111 -6.14 0.16 -13.28
CA ILE A 111 -7.19 1.13 -13.66
C ILE A 111 -6.98 1.72 -15.06
N ARG A 112 -5.74 1.91 -15.51
CA ARG A 112 -5.39 2.52 -16.81
C ARG A 112 -6.17 1.96 -18.02
N PRO A 113 -6.47 0.65 -18.12
CA PRO A 113 -7.28 0.12 -19.22
C PRO A 113 -8.74 0.62 -19.23
N TYR A 114 -9.23 1.14 -18.10
CA TYR A 114 -10.63 1.53 -17.88
C TYR A 114 -10.82 3.04 -17.70
N GLY A 115 -9.73 3.81 -17.56
CA GLY A 115 -9.77 5.27 -17.47
C GLY A 115 -8.65 5.87 -16.64
N ASP A 116 -8.84 7.14 -16.30
CA ASP A 116 -7.88 7.91 -15.50
C ASP A 116 -8.00 7.63 -14.00
N LEU A 117 -6.87 7.77 -13.29
CA LEU A 117 -6.78 7.63 -11.85
C LEU A 117 -6.60 9.02 -11.21
N GLY A 118 -7.53 9.40 -10.33
CA GLY A 118 -7.37 10.56 -9.45
C GLY A 118 -6.60 10.20 -8.17
N LEU A 119 -5.76 11.12 -7.69
CA LEU A 119 -4.99 10.98 -6.46
C LEU A 119 -5.31 12.12 -5.49
N ILE A 120 -5.72 11.78 -4.27
CA ILE A 120 -5.77 12.71 -3.15
C ILE A 120 -4.59 12.37 -2.24
N TRP A 121 -3.61 13.26 -2.16
CA TRP A 121 -2.41 13.09 -1.34
C TRP A 121 -2.47 14.02 -0.13
N VAL A 122 -2.49 13.44 1.07
CA VAL A 122 -2.49 14.19 2.34
C VAL A 122 -1.19 13.87 3.07
N ASP A 123 -0.29 14.84 3.13
CA ASP A 123 1.02 14.70 3.75
C ASP A 123 1.50 16.06 4.25
N ALA A 124 2.14 16.08 5.42
CA ALA A 124 2.75 17.28 5.98
C ALA A 124 4.06 17.64 5.26
N HIS A 125 4.69 16.66 4.63
CA HIS A 125 5.84 16.85 3.77
C HIS A 125 5.39 16.62 2.33
N MET A 126 5.45 17.65 1.50
CA MET A 126 5.46 17.40 0.07
C MET A 126 6.81 16.78 -0.22
N THR A 127 6.87 15.45 -0.35
CA THR A 127 8.06 14.73 -0.80
C THR A 127 8.64 15.51 -1.97
N HIS A 128 9.85 16.04 -1.80
CA HIS A 128 10.53 16.81 -2.85
C HIS A 128 10.63 15.91 -4.08
N LEU A 129 9.73 16.13 -5.05
CA LEU A 129 9.77 15.53 -6.37
C LEU A 129 11.03 16.06 -7.06
N HIS A 130 12.12 15.30 -7.02
CA HIS A 130 13.12 15.37 -8.07
C HIS A 130 12.62 14.48 -9.22
N ASP A 131 12.04 15.11 -10.25
CA ASP A 131 12.00 14.77 -11.69
C ASP A 131 11.90 13.29 -12.16
N GLY A 132 11.33 12.37 -11.38
CA GLY A 132 11.26 10.95 -11.75
C GLY A 132 9.88 10.42 -12.18
N PHE A 133 8.79 11.12 -11.87
CA PHE A 133 7.45 10.50 -11.85
C PHE A 133 6.71 10.46 -13.21
N GLN A 134 7.39 10.71 -14.33
CA GLN A 134 6.75 10.72 -15.65
C GLN A 134 7.07 9.53 -16.58
N ARG A 135 7.94 8.58 -16.21
CA ARG A 135 8.35 7.50 -17.15
C ARG A 135 8.62 6.12 -16.53
N CYS A 136 7.66 5.56 -15.79
CA CYS A 136 7.56 4.10 -15.62
C CYS A 136 6.13 3.66 -15.84
#